data_AF-A0A1H2NBE4-F1
#
_entry.id   AF-A0A1H2NBE4-F1
#
_cell.length_a   1.000
_cell.length_b   1.000
_cell.length_c   1.000
_cell.angle_alpha   90.00
_cell.angle_beta   90.00
_cell.angle_gamma   90.00
#
_symmetry.space_group_name_H-M   'P 1'
#
loop_
_entity.id
_entity.type
_entity.pdbx_description
1 polymer ?
#
loop_
_entity_poly.entity_id
_entity_poly.type
_entity_poly.pdbx_seq_one_letter_code
_entity_poly.pdbx_strand_id
1 'polypeptide(L)' 'MHSALYSGWVQHRRFAPRAHAFRYRMGLLYLDLSEQAQLFALSKLAGSGPECVKTPPVNPCYNFQESHRKGCP' A
#
# COMPACT_ATOMS: atom_id res chain seq x y z
N MET A 1 2.70 -3.81 -18.63
CA MET A 1 3.85 -4.75 -18.45
C MET A 1 3.24 -6.07 -18.01
N HIS A 2 4.01 -7.13 -17.74
CA HIS A 2 3.44 -8.37 -17.21
C HIS A 2 3.98 -8.63 -15.80
N SER A 3 3.12 -9.19 -14.95
CA SER A 3 3.52 -9.69 -13.65
C SER A 3 4.53 -10.84 -13.80
N ALA A 4 5.47 -10.96 -12.85
CA ALA A 4 6.53 -11.95 -12.90
C ALA A 4 6.93 -12.43 -11.50
N LEU A 5 7.30 -13.71 -11.41
CA LEU A 5 7.79 -14.33 -10.18
C LEU A 5 9.29 -14.59 -10.31
N TYR A 6 10.07 -13.96 -9.44
CA TYR A 6 11.51 -14.11 -9.37
C TYR A 6 11.88 -15.02 -8.21
N SER A 7 12.89 -15.84 -8.42
CA SER A 7 13.48 -16.67 -7.37
C SER A 7 14.99 -16.47 -7.37
N GLY A 8 15.58 -16.44 -6.18
CA GLY A 8 17.01 -16.22 -6.08
C GLY A 8 17.52 -16.23 -4.66
N TRP A 9 18.74 -15.73 -4.53
CA TRP A 9 19.42 -15.58 -3.25
C TRP A 9 19.53 -14.09 -2.94
N VAL A 10 19.16 -13.72 -1.71
CA VAL A 10 19.53 -12.41 -1.18
C VAL A 10 20.65 -12.57 -0.20
N GLN A 11 21.69 -11.76 -0.45
CA GLN A 11 22.83 -11.61 0.43
C GLN A 11 22.78 -10.20 1.01
N HIS A 12 22.57 -10.12 2.32
CA HIS A 12 22.68 -8.88 3.06
C HIS A 12 24.03 -8.83 3.76
N ARG A 13 24.77 -7.72 3.56
CA ARG A 13 26.08 -7.49 4.16
C ARG A 13 26.12 -6.10 4.80
N ARG A 14 26.32 -6.04 6.12
CA ARG A 14 26.66 -4.81 6.84
C ARG A 14 28.15 -4.81 7.16
N PHE A 15 28.78 -3.66 6.95
CA PHE A 15 30.22 -3.47 7.18
C PHE A 15 30.52 -2.83 8.54
N ALA A 16 29.62 -2.00 9.08
CA ALA A 16 29.76 -1.35 10.39
C ALA A 16 28.38 -1.18 11.05
N PRO A 17 28.27 -1.06 12.39
CA PRO A 17 29.34 -1.08 13.40
C PRO A 17 29.93 -2.47 13.69
N ARG A 18 29.26 -3.56 13.27
CA ARG A 18 29.79 -4.93 13.34
C ARG A 18 29.51 -5.65 12.02
N ALA A 19 30.48 -6.44 11.57
CA ALA A 19 30.36 -7.18 10.32
C ALA A 19 29.29 -8.27 10.46
N HIS A 20 28.27 -8.21 9.61
CA HIS A 20 27.23 -9.23 9.49
C HIS A 20 27.01 -9.54 8.03
N ALA A 21 27.04 -10.83 7.68
CA ALA A 21 26.70 -11.31 6.36
C ALA A 21 25.69 -12.45 6.50
N PHE A 22 24.55 -12.33 5.84
CA PHE A 22 23.50 -13.35 5.85
C PHE A 22 23.04 -13.60 4.41
N ARG A 23 22.88 -14.88 4.06
CA ARG A 23 22.42 -15.31 2.74
C ARG A 23 21.27 -16.30 2.89
N TYR A 24 20.17 -16.02 2.20
CA TYR A 24 18.96 -16.83 2.26
C TYR A 24 18.27 -16.89 0.90
N ARG A 25 17.49 -17.96 0.68
CA ARG A 25 16.63 -18.08 -0.51
C ARG A 25 15.40 -17.21 -0.32
N MET A 26 15.02 -16.49 -1.37
CA MET A 26 13.76 -15.77 -1.39
C MET A 26 13.09 -15.83 -2.76
N GLY A 27 11.76 -15.74 -2.74
CA GLY A 27 10.94 -15.45 -3.92
C GLY A 27 10.47 -14.01 -3.85
N LEU A 28 10.49 -13.30 -4.98
CA LEU A 28 10.00 -11.94 -5.12
C LEU A 28 8.92 -11.89 -6.19
N LEU A 29 7.77 -11.34 -5.85
CA LEU A 29 6.68 -11.11 -6.79
C LEU A 29 6.78 -9.68 -7.34
N TYR A 30 6.90 -9.55 -8.65
CA TYR A 30 6.77 -8.28 -9.36
C TYR A 30 5.36 -8.19 -9.93
N LEU A 31 4.61 -7.18 -9.51
CA LEU A 31 3.21 -7.04 -9.85
C LEU A 31 2.97 -5.82 -10.73
N ASP A 32 2.28 -6.03 -11.84
CA ASP A 32 1.64 -4.95 -12.57
C ASP A 32 0.40 -4.48 -11.78
N LEU A 33 0.35 -3.19 -11.44
CA LEU A 33 -0.73 -2.61 -10.63
C LEU A 33 -2.09 -2.68 -11.33
N SER A 34 -2.13 -2.83 -12.66
CA SER A 34 -3.38 -3.04 -13.39
C SER A 34 -4.03 -4.39 -13.04
N GLU A 35 -3.27 -5.39 -12.60
CA GLU A 35 -3.73 -6.74 -12.25
C GLU A 35 -3.96 -6.93 -10.73
N GLN A 36 -3.72 -5.89 -9.94
CA GLN A 36 -3.79 -5.88 -8.48
C GLN A 36 -5.13 -6.38 -7.93
N ALA A 37 -6.24 -5.93 -8.53
CA ALA A 37 -7.59 -6.30 -8.09
C ALA A 37 -7.84 -7.82 -8.17
N GLN A 38 -7.30 -8.48 -9.20
CA GLN A 38 -7.43 -9.92 -9.37
C GLN A 38 -6.58 -10.68 -8.34
N LEU A 39 -5.37 -10.20 -8.02
CA LEU A 39 -4.54 -10.84 -6.98
C LEU A 39 -5.10 -10.71 -5.57
N PHE A 40 -5.72 -9.58 -5.26
CA PHE A 40 -6.35 -9.36 -3.95
C PHE A 40 -7.59 -10.25 -3.75
N ALA A 41 -8.30 -10.58 -4.85
CA ALA A 41 -9.37 -11.56 -4.82
C ALA A 41 -8.86 -13.00 -4.59
N LEU A 42 -7.64 -13.32 -5.02
CA LEU A 42 -7.07 -14.67 -4.96
C LEU A 42 -6.42 -15.00 -3.60
N SER A 43 -5.91 -14.01 -2.87
CA SER A 43 -5.22 -14.27 -1.60
C SER A 43 -5.45 -13.18 -0.56
N LYS A 44 -5.92 -13.58 0.62
CA LYS A 44 -6.06 -12.72 1.80
C LYS A 44 -4.72 -12.13 2.26
N LEU A 45 -3.60 -12.79 1.96
CA LEU A 45 -2.25 -12.33 2.29
C LEU A 45 -1.80 -11.16 1.40
N ALA A 46 -2.33 -11.07 0.17
CA ALA A 46 -1.95 -10.04 -0.79
C ALA A 46 -2.57 -8.67 -0.46
N GLY A 47 -3.51 -8.62 0.49
CA GLY A 47 -4.14 -7.39 0.93
C GLY A 47 -5.56 -7.27 0.42
N SER A 48 -6.50 -7.82 1.18
CA SER A 48 -7.83 -7.25 1.29
C SER A 48 -7.98 -6.73 2.72
N GLY A 49 -7.11 -5.79 3.12
CA GLY A 49 -7.45 -4.92 4.24
C GLY A 49 -8.77 -4.22 3.89
N PRO A 50 -9.63 -3.87 4.86
CA PRO A 50 -10.83 -3.13 4.55
C PRO A 50 -10.36 -1.93 3.72
N GLU A 51 -10.81 -1.88 2.47
CA GLU A 51 -10.66 -0.69 1.68
C GLU A 51 -11.17 0.42 2.58
N CYS A 52 -10.30 1.38 2.93
CA CYS A 52 -10.80 2.65 3.41
C CYS A 52 -11.67 3.13 2.27
N VAL A 53 -12.96 2.80 2.35
CA VAL A 53 -14.03 3.38 1.57
C VAL A 53 -13.66 4.84 1.55
N LYS A 54 -13.22 5.30 0.37
CA LYS A 54 -12.94 6.70 0.14
C LYS A 54 -14.10 7.42 0.79
N THR A 55 -13.77 8.17 1.83
CA THR A 55 -14.69 9.04 2.55
C THR A 55 -15.75 9.54 1.57
N PRO A 56 -17.06 9.52 1.91
CA PRO A 56 -18.04 10.25 1.14
C PRO A 56 -17.48 11.65 0.89
N PRO A 57 -17.69 12.25 -0.30
CA PRO A 57 -16.95 13.42 -0.74
C PRO A 57 -16.90 14.44 0.39
N VAL A 58 -15.72 14.64 0.97
CA VAL A 58 -15.51 15.78 1.84
C VAL A 58 -15.65 16.97 0.92
N ASN A 59 -16.78 17.66 1.07
CA ASN A 59 -17.06 18.94 0.43
C ASN A 59 -15.83 19.85 0.54
N PRO A 60 -15.51 20.67 -0.48
CA PRO A 60 -14.47 21.67 -0.41
C PRO A 60 -14.95 22.87 0.43
N CYS A 61 -15.33 22.62 1.68
CA CYS A 61 -15.65 23.65 2.65
C CYS A 61 -14.77 23.40 3.87
N TYR A 62 -13.52 23.84 3.72
CA TYR A 62 -12.69 24.28 4.83
C TYR A 62 -13.58 25.16 5.74
N ASN A 63 -13.95 24.67 6.92
CA ASN A 63 -14.64 25.46 7.92
C ASN A 63 -13.65 26.43 8.54
N PHE A 64 -13.46 27.59 7.90
CA PHE A 64 -12.98 28.80 8.54
C PHE A 64 -14.19 29.73 8.71
N GLN A 65 -14.70 29.78 9.94
CA GLN A 65 -15.47 30.87 10.55
C GLN A 65 -16.50 31.61 9.67
N GLU A 66 -17.79 31.32 9.89
CA GLU A 66 -18.81 32.35 10.19
C GLU A 66 -20.16 31.69 10.50
N SER A 67 -20.27 31.13 11.71
CA SER A 67 -21.58 30.96 12.33
C SER A 67 -22.09 32.36 12.70
N HIS A 68 -22.91 32.97 11.85
CA HIS A 68 -24.01 33.87 12.24
C HIS A 68 -24.54 34.59 11.00
N ARG A 69 -25.46 33.97 10.28
CA ARG A 69 -26.69 34.64 9.83
C ARG A 69 -27.59 33.67 9.09
N LYS A 70 -28.79 33.51 9.66
CA LYS A 70 -30.07 33.26 8.99
C LYS A 70 -30.12 31.93 8.22
N GLY A 71 -30.81 30.91 8.71
CA GLY A 71 -32.20 30.98 9.12
C GLY A 71 -33.07 30.42 8.01
N CYS A 72 -34.06 29.64 8.43
CA CYS A 72 -35.20 29.10 7.68
C CYS A 72 -34.95 27.81 6.89
N PRO A 73 -36.01 27.06 6.54
CA PRO A 73 -37.39 27.07 7.06
C PRO A 73 -37.74 25.88 7.96
#